data_AF-A0A6J4UC18-F1
#
_entry.id   AF-A0A6J4UC18-F1
#
_cell.length_a   1.000
_cell.length_b   1.000
_cell.length_c   1.000
_cell.angle_alpha   90.00
_cell.angle_beta   90.00
_cell.angle_gamma   90.00
#
_symmetry.space_group_name_H-M   'P 1'
#
loop_
_entity.id
_entity.type
_entity.pdbx_description
1 polymer ?
#
loop_
_entity_poly.entity_id
_entity_poly.type
_entity_poly.pdbx_seq_one_letter_code
_entity_poly.pdbx_strand_id
1 'polypeptide(L)'
;MASAAAEQENAFRRIWQTFRAVHMVTDGRHDTGDWRGHDGVYAICVARVPGTVLQPELGNLRTALAGYSFVRLHPDPFLHISLQELGFVCDRPSRQDEISPTRLDEFVSMAADAVADQAAFDVSLGGVNSFLDATFLDVHDGGRCAPIHSRLFELAAIPRAPDFPFIPHATVAHYTGEAPSLHLAD
;
A
#
# COMPACT_ATOMS: atom_id res chain seq x y z
N MET A 1 -8.39 -26.81 -6.32
CA MET A 1 -8.22 -25.50 -5.65
C MET A 1 -7.06 -24.80 -6.34
N ALA A 2 -7.17 -23.50 -6.62
CA ALA A 2 -6.05 -22.73 -7.17
C ALA A 2 -4.96 -22.58 -6.10
N SER A 3 -3.70 -22.41 -6.52
CA SER A 3 -2.63 -22.06 -5.57
C SER A 3 -2.75 -20.59 -5.15
N ALA A 4 -2.22 -20.23 -3.99
CA ALA A 4 -2.20 -18.84 -3.52
C ALA A 4 -1.56 -17.89 -4.56
N ALA A 5 -0.50 -18.35 -5.25
CA ALA A 5 0.12 -17.59 -6.35
C ALA A 5 -0.84 -17.35 -7.52
N ALA A 6 -1.62 -18.36 -7.92
CA ALA A 6 -2.61 -18.21 -8.99
C ALA A 6 -3.79 -17.32 -8.57
N GLU A 7 -4.18 -17.36 -7.30
CA GLU A 7 -5.22 -16.47 -6.74
C GLU A 7 -4.75 -15.01 -6.73
N GLN A 8 -3.51 -14.77 -6.29
CA GLN A 8 -2.88 -13.45 -6.31
C GLN A 8 -2.77 -12.88 -7.73
N GLU A 9 -2.29 -13.67 -8.69
CA GLU A 9 -2.24 -13.29 -10.10
C GLU A 9 -3.62 -12.91 -10.66
N ASN A 10 -4.65 -13.72 -10.34
CA ASN A 10 -6.00 -13.42 -10.75
C ASN A 10 -6.56 -12.14 -10.09
N ALA A 11 -6.16 -11.85 -8.85
CA ALA A 11 -6.55 -10.63 -8.16
C ALA A 11 -5.94 -9.39 -8.85
N PHE A 12 -4.65 -9.39 -9.16
CA PHE A 12 -4.00 -8.31 -9.90
C PHE A 12 -4.63 -8.08 -11.29
N ARG A 13 -4.95 -9.16 -12.01
CA ARG A 13 -5.68 -9.04 -13.30
C ARG A 13 -7.04 -8.39 -13.15
N ARG A 14 -7.79 -8.72 -12.10
CA ARG A 14 -9.11 -8.10 -11.84
C ARG A 14 -8.99 -6.64 -11.48
N ILE A 15 -7.97 -6.26 -10.70
CA ILE A 15 -7.69 -4.85 -10.39
C ILE A 15 -7.42 -4.08 -11.68
N TRP A 16 -6.53 -4.60 -12.53
CA TRP A 16 -6.22 -3.98 -13.81
C TRP A 16 -7.44 -3.87 -14.73
N GLN A 17 -8.25 -4.93 -14.85
CA GLN A 17 -9.49 -4.91 -15.63
C GLN A 17 -10.48 -3.87 -15.10
N THR A 18 -10.59 -3.74 -13.78
CA THR A 18 -11.46 -2.75 -13.14
C THR A 18 -10.95 -1.34 -13.41
N PHE A 19 -9.63 -1.11 -13.27
CA PHE A 19 -9.00 0.17 -13.59
C PHE A 19 -9.22 0.58 -15.04
N ARG A 20 -9.07 -0.35 -15.99
CA ARG A 20 -9.33 -0.07 -17.42
C ARG A 20 -10.79 0.20 -17.74
N ALA A 21 -11.72 -0.26 -16.90
CA ALA A 21 -13.15 -0.05 -17.08
C ALA A 21 -13.61 1.29 -16.50
N VAL A 22 -12.86 1.90 -15.57
CA VAL A 22 -13.16 3.25 -15.09
C VAL A 22 -12.67 4.31 -16.06
N HIS A 23 -13.29 5.48 -16.04
CA HIS A 23 -12.93 6.60 -16.90
C HIS A 23 -12.09 7.67 -16.20
N MET A 24 -12.12 7.69 -14.86
CA MET A 24 -11.49 8.74 -14.05
C MET A 24 -10.71 8.12 -12.91
N VAL A 25 -9.53 8.66 -12.66
CA VAL A 25 -8.79 8.48 -11.40
C VAL A 25 -9.31 9.46 -10.34
N THR A 26 -8.96 9.23 -9.07
CA THR A 26 -9.34 10.06 -7.92
C THR A 26 -8.10 10.53 -7.15
N ASP A 27 -8.24 11.56 -6.31
CA ASP A 27 -7.13 12.05 -5.47
C ASP A 27 -6.76 10.99 -4.42
N GLY A 28 -5.54 10.46 -4.49
CA GLY A 28 -4.99 9.50 -3.54
C GLY A 28 -4.01 10.09 -2.55
N ARG A 29 -3.87 11.42 -2.50
CA ARG A 29 -2.85 12.03 -1.67
C ARG A 29 -3.18 11.91 -0.19
N HIS A 30 -2.18 11.50 0.59
CA HIS A 30 -2.24 11.51 2.06
C HIS A 30 -1.81 12.87 2.65
N ASP A 31 -2.13 13.97 1.96
CA ASP A 31 -1.78 15.33 2.37
C ASP A 31 -2.88 16.37 2.08
N THR A 32 -4.12 15.91 1.90
CA THR A 32 -5.31 16.75 1.73
C THR A 32 -5.68 17.46 3.04
N GLY A 33 -6.68 18.36 2.97
CA GLY A 33 -7.19 19.06 4.16
C GLY A 33 -7.66 18.09 5.24
N ASP A 34 -8.29 16.98 4.85
CA ASP A 34 -8.75 15.95 5.79
C ASP A 34 -7.58 15.28 6.50
N TRP A 35 -6.53 14.88 5.76
CA TRP A 35 -5.30 14.29 6.33
C TRP A 35 -4.57 15.25 7.25
N ARG A 36 -4.45 16.52 6.85
CA ARG A 36 -3.81 17.58 7.66
C ARG A 36 -4.65 18.05 8.84
N GLY A 37 -5.93 17.68 8.88
CA GLY A 37 -6.84 17.98 9.99
C GLY A 37 -6.65 17.06 11.20
N HIS A 38 -5.76 16.08 11.11
CA HIS A 38 -5.33 15.27 12.25
C HIS A 38 -4.14 15.90 12.97
N ASP A 39 -4.16 15.87 14.30
CA ASP A 39 -3.08 16.41 15.15
C ASP A 39 -1.85 15.48 15.23
N GLY A 40 -1.82 14.37 14.47
CA GLY A 40 -0.87 13.26 14.62
C GLY A 40 -0.22 12.79 13.31
N VAL A 41 0.71 11.85 13.41
CA VAL A 41 1.37 11.21 12.26
C VAL A 41 0.69 9.88 11.93
N TYR A 42 0.50 9.59 10.65
CA TYR A 42 -0.06 8.30 10.24
C TYR A 42 0.97 7.18 10.38
N ALA A 43 0.60 6.11 11.08
CA ALA A 43 1.44 4.96 11.30
C ALA A 43 0.98 3.76 10.47
N ILE A 44 1.96 3.08 9.87
CA ILE A 44 1.77 1.87 9.06
C ILE A 44 2.93 0.91 9.31
N CYS A 45 2.62 -0.38 9.46
CA CYS A 45 3.58 -1.47 9.47
C CYS A 45 3.85 -1.90 8.04
N VAL A 46 5.12 -1.95 7.65
CA VAL A 46 5.54 -2.15 6.26
C VAL A 46 6.73 -3.10 6.14
N ALA A 47 6.83 -3.78 5.00
CA ALA A 47 8.09 -4.35 4.54
C ALA A 47 8.79 -3.34 3.62
N ARG A 48 10.02 -2.95 3.96
CA ARG A 48 10.78 -1.97 3.16
C ARG A 48 11.26 -2.60 1.85
N VAL A 49 11.12 -1.87 0.75
CA VAL A 49 11.64 -2.28 -0.56
C VAL A 49 12.72 -1.28 -0.97
N PRO A 50 14.01 -1.65 -0.96
CA PRO A 50 15.06 -0.74 -1.38
C PRO A 50 14.94 -0.44 -2.88
N GLY A 51 14.66 0.81 -3.27
CA GLY A 51 14.47 1.17 -4.69
C GLY A 51 15.64 0.81 -5.61
N THR A 52 16.85 0.67 -5.06
CA THR A 52 18.05 0.25 -5.79
C THR A 52 17.94 -1.16 -6.38
N VAL A 53 17.17 -2.06 -5.78
CA VAL A 53 17.01 -3.43 -6.30
C VAL A 53 16.10 -3.51 -7.53
N LEU A 54 15.38 -2.43 -7.83
CA LEU A 54 14.44 -2.33 -8.95
C LEU A 54 14.98 -1.45 -10.09
N GLN A 55 16.23 -1.00 -10.00
CA GLN A 55 16.84 -0.20 -11.07
C GLN A 55 17.36 -1.09 -12.20
N PRO A 56 17.28 -0.64 -13.47
CA PRO A 56 16.81 0.68 -13.92
C PRO A 56 15.28 0.82 -14.09
N GLU A 57 14.52 -0.25 -13.86
CA GLU A 57 13.13 -0.39 -14.30
C GLU A 57 12.20 0.57 -13.56
N LEU A 58 12.44 0.76 -12.27
CA LEU A 58 11.74 1.77 -11.46
C LEU A 58 12.01 3.20 -11.98
N GLY A 59 13.22 3.49 -12.47
CA GLY A 59 13.56 4.77 -13.09
C GLY A 59 12.82 5.01 -14.39
N ASN A 60 12.73 3.98 -15.24
CA ASN A 60 11.98 4.03 -16.49
C ASN A 60 10.48 4.26 -16.24
N LEU A 61 9.89 3.53 -15.29
CA LEU A 61 8.50 3.70 -14.89
C LEU A 61 8.23 5.13 -14.39
N ARG A 62 9.05 5.63 -13.47
CA ARG A 62 8.90 6.99 -12.94
C ARG A 62 9.03 8.04 -14.03
N THR A 63 9.91 7.83 -15.01
CA THR A 63 10.05 8.73 -16.16
C THR A 63 8.79 8.75 -17.01
N ALA A 64 8.20 7.58 -17.29
CA ALA A 64 6.93 7.48 -18.02
C ALA A 64 5.78 8.17 -17.25
N LEU A 65 5.70 7.95 -15.94
CA LEU A 65 4.68 8.54 -15.08
C LEU A 65 4.84 10.06 -14.88
N ALA A 66 6.06 10.59 -14.93
CA ALA A 66 6.34 12.02 -14.77
C ALA A 66 5.71 12.89 -15.86
N GLY A 67 5.30 12.31 -17.00
CA GLY A 67 4.62 13.02 -18.07
C GLY A 67 3.19 13.48 -17.72
N TYR A 68 2.60 12.96 -16.64
CA TYR A 68 1.23 13.25 -16.25
C TYR A 68 1.17 14.27 -15.12
N SER A 69 0.55 15.43 -15.36
CA SER A 69 0.43 16.53 -14.37
C SER A 69 -0.37 16.15 -13.12
N PHE A 70 -1.22 15.14 -13.23
CA PHE A 70 -2.03 14.62 -12.13
C PHE A 70 -1.35 13.47 -11.37
N VAL A 71 -0.07 13.19 -11.62
CA VAL A 71 0.71 12.14 -10.93
C VAL A 71 1.74 12.76 -10.01
N ARG A 72 1.80 12.28 -8.76
CA ARG A 72 2.86 12.60 -7.80
C ARG A 72 3.68 11.34 -7.51
N LEU A 73 4.92 11.34 -8.00
CA LEU A 73 5.87 10.26 -7.77
C LEU A 73 6.33 10.18 -6.32
N HIS A 74 6.48 8.96 -5.81
CA HIS A 74 7.10 8.69 -4.53
C HIS A 74 8.63 8.64 -4.63
N PRO A 75 9.36 9.28 -3.70
CA PRO A 75 10.81 9.13 -3.61
C PRO A 75 11.17 7.73 -3.08
N ASP A 76 12.42 7.29 -3.26
CA ASP A 76 12.88 5.95 -2.88
C ASP A 76 12.56 5.53 -1.43
N PRO A 77 12.70 6.40 -0.41
CA PRO A 77 12.38 6.01 0.97
C PRO A 77 10.91 5.65 1.21
N PHE A 78 10.02 6.03 0.28
CA PHE A 78 8.59 5.73 0.36
C PHE A 78 8.24 4.39 -0.28
N LEU A 79 9.16 3.68 -0.93
CA LEU A 79 8.82 2.39 -1.55
C LEU A 79 8.75 1.29 -0.50
N HIS A 80 7.57 0.72 -0.32
CA HIS A 80 7.30 -0.30 0.67
C HIS A 80 6.11 -1.17 0.27
N ILE A 81 6.01 -2.35 0.89
CA ILE A 81 4.82 -3.19 0.88
C ILE A 81 4.05 -2.89 2.16
N SER A 82 2.85 -2.33 2.02
CA SER A 82 1.94 -2.08 3.13
C SER A 82 1.47 -3.41 3.73
N LEU A 83 1.73 -3.63 5.02
CA LEU A 83 1.30 -4.85 5.72
C LEU A 83 0.13 -4.59 6.65
N GLN A 84 0.12 -3.48 7.40
CA GLN A 84 -0.99 -3.14 8.28
C GLN A 84 -1.00 -1.64 8.59
N GLU A 85 -2.11 -0.97 8.31
CA GLU A 85 -2.34 0.42 8.72
C GLU A 85 -2.78 0.48 10.19
N LEU A 86 -2.32 1.49 10.93
CA LEU A 86 -2.57 1.62 12.37
C LEU A 86 -3.39 2.85 12.75
N GLY A 87 -3.44 3.85 11.86
CA GLY A 87 -4.11 5.13 12.10
C GLY A 87 -3.15 6.25 12.49
N PHE A 88 -3.71 7.39 12.89
CA PHE A 88 -2.98 8.58 13.32
C PHE A 88 -2.55 8.47 14.79
N VAL A 89 -1.26 8.67 15.04
CA VAL A 89 -0.69 8.64 16.38
C VAL A 89 -0.72 10.04 16.97
N CYS A 90 -1.50 10.24 18.03
CA CYS A 90 -1.62 11.54 18.71
C CYS A 90 -1.77 11.37 20.24
N ASP A 91 -1.41 12.42 20.99
CA ASP A 91 -1.41 12.36 22.47
C ASP A 91 -2.80 12.19 23.08
N ARG A 92 -3.85 12.64 22.38
CA ARG A 92 -5.23 12.65 22.85
C ARG A 92 -6.19 12.16 21.76
N PRO A 93 -6.25 10.83 21.51
CA PRO A 93 -7.15 10.28 20.51
C PRO A 93 -8.61 10.64 20.80
N SER A 94 -9.27 11.18 19.79
CA SER A 94 -10.68 11.61 19.84
C SER A 94 -11.49 11.12 18.64
N ARG A 95 -10.81 10.72 17.56
CA ARG A 95 -11.41 10.15 16.35
C ARG A 95 -11.22 8.64 16.29
N GLN A 96 -12.02 7.98 15.46
CA GLN A 96 -12.02 6.52 15.33
C GLN A 96 -10.78 5.94 14.65
N ASP A 97 -9.98 6.80 14.02
CA ASP A 97 -8.76 6.48 13.29
C ASP A 97 -7.50 6.99 14.03
N GLU A 98 -7.62 7.31 15.32
CA GLU A 98 -6.54 7.83 16.15
C GLU A 98 -6.14 6.86 17.27
N ILE A 99 -4.83 6.66 17.45
CA ILE A 99 -4.23 5.86 18.53
C ILE A 99 -3.27 6.71 19.37
N SER A 100 -3.09 6.33 20.63
CA SER A 100 -2.07 6.97 21.48
C SER A 100 -0.67 6.39 21.20
N PRO A 101 0.42 7.12 21.52
CA PRO A 101 1.77 6.58 21.45
C PRO A 101 1.94 5.26 22.21
N THR A 102 1.31 5.12 23.39
CA THR A 102 1.32 3.87 24.16
C THR A 102 0.72 2.69 23.38
N ARG A 103 -0.37 2.92 22.64
CA ARG A 103 -0.96 1.86 21.80
C ARG A 103 -0.08 1.50 20.61
N LEU A 104 0.66 2.46 20.05
CA LEU A 104 1.67 2.17 19.05
C LEU A 104 2.80 1.31 19.62
N ASP A 105 3.31 1.64 20.80
CA ASP A 105 4.40 0.87 21.45
C ASP A 105 3.97 -0.58 21.79
N GLU A 106 2.73 -0.74 22.25
CA GLU A 106 2.11 -2.06 22.46
C GLU A 106 2.04 -2.85 21.16
N PHE A 107 1.55 -2.23 20.07
CA PHE A 107 1.52 -2.86 18.75
C PHE A 107 2.92 -3.27 18.28
N VAL A 108 3.92 -2.39 18.37
CA VAL A 108 5.29 -2.68 17.95
C VAL A 108 5.86 -3.89 18.69
N SER A 109 5.63 -3.96 20.00
CA SER A 109 6.09 -5.08 20.84
C SER A 109 5.41 -6.39 20.43
N MET A 110 4.09 -6.38 20.25
CA MET A 110 3.32 -7.58 19.88
C MET A 110 3.58 -8.02 18.43
N ALA A 111 3.76 -7.07 17.51
CA ALA A 111 4.03 -7.33 16.11
C ALA A 111 5.36 -8.05 15.92
N ALA A 112 6.39 -7.68 16.69
CA ALA A 112 7.70 -8.35 16.65
C ALA A 112 7.58 -9.84 16.94
N ASP A 113 6.84 -10.21 17.99
CA ASP A 113 6.61 -11.61 18.35
C ASP A 113 5.74 -12.33 17.30
N ALA A 114 4.70 -11.67 16.78
CA ALA A 114 3.77 -12.28 15.83
C ALA A 114 4.40 -12.65 14.48
N VAL A 115 5.47 -11.94 14.09
CA VAL A 115 6.23 -12.20 12.87
C VAL A 115 7.55 -12.94 13.12
N ALA A 116 7.95 -13.17 14.38
CA ALA A 116 9.23 -13.79 14.73
C ALA A 116 9.41 -15.20 14.11
N ASP A 117 8.34 -15.99 14.06
CA ASP A 117 8.35 -17.34 13.50
C ASP A 117 8.26 -17.39 11.97
N GLN A 118 8.18 -16.24 11.31
CA GLN A 118 8.09 -16.19 9.85
C GLN A 118 9.49 -16.32 9.25
N ALA A 119 9.74 -17.45 8.58
CA ALA A 119 10.92 -17.60 7.75
C ALA A 119 10.94 -16.51 6.66
N ALA A 120 12.12 -15.93 6.43
CA ALA A 120 12.35 -15.03 5.31
C ALA A 120 11.92 -15.70 4.00
N PHE A 121 11.33 -14.91 3.10
CA PHE A 121 10.84 -15.37 1.81
C PHE A 121 11.15 -14.34 0.74
N ASP A 122 11.30 -14.83 -0.49
CA ASP A 122 11.51 -13.99 -1.65
C ASP A 122 10.18 -13.39 -2.12
N VAL A 123 10.25 -12.15 -2.59
CA VAL A 123 9.16 -11.47 -3.27
C VAL A 123 9.64 -11.04 -4.65
N SER A 124 8.80 -11.24 -5.66
CA SER A 124 9.02 -10.68 -6.98
C SER A 124 8.15 -9.45 -7.15
N LEU A 125 8.76 -8.32 -7.51
CA LEU A 125 8.04 -7.10 -7.87
C LEU A 125 8.08 -6.94 -9.38
N GLY A 126 6.93 -6.76 -10.01
CA GLY A 126 6.85 -6.61 -11.45
C GLY A 126 5.42 -6.69 -11.93
N GLY A 127 5.12 -6.06 -13.07
CA GLY A 127 3.75 -5.70 -13.41
C GLY A 127 3.43 -4.32 -12.85
N VAL A 128 3.07 -3.40 -13.74
CA VAL A 128 2.59 -2.07 -13.36
C VAL A 128 1.07 -2.14 -13.37
N ASN A 129 0.48 -1.71 -12.28
CA ASN A 129 -0.95 -1.80 -12.06
C ASN A 129 -1.43 -0.54 -11.35
N SER A 130 -2.74 -0.42 -11.19
CA SER A 130 -3.32 0.80 -10.63
C SER A 130 -4.61 0.55 -9.89
N PHE A 131 -4.71 1.18 -8.72
CA PHE A 131 -5.99 1.51 -8.11
C PHE A 131 -6.53 2.80 -8.74
N LEU A 132 -7.69 3.26 -8.29
CA LEU A 132 -8.27 4.52 -8.76
C LEU A 132 -7.46 5.74 -8.32
N ASP A 133 -6.64 5.60 -7.27
CA ASP A 133 -5.98 6.69 -6.55
C ASP A 133 -4.44 6.57 -6.57
N ALA A 134 -3.89 5.45 -7.02
CA ALA A 134 -2.46 5.18 -7.01
C ALA A 134 -2.00 4.18 -8.09
N THR A 135 -0.80 4.44 -8.62
CA THR A 135 -0.03 3.47 -9.43
C THR A 135 0.92 2.68 -8.52
N PHE A 136 0.94 1.36 -8.70
CA PHE A 136 1.75 0.46 -7.88
C PHE A 136 2.39 -0.66 -8.72
N LEU A 137 3.35 -1.35 -8.10
CA LEU A 137 3.91 -2.59 -8.61
C LEU A 137 3.20 -3.78 -7.95
N ASP A 138 2.83 -4.77 -8.75
CA ASP A 138 2.33 -6.03 -8.23
C ASP A 138 3.45 -6.70 -7.40
N VAL A 139 3.07 -7.24 -6.24
CA VAL A 139 3.97 -7.99 -5.37
C VAL A 139 3.54 -9.44 -5.41
N HIS A 140 4.41 -10.29 -5.97
CA HIS A 140 4.21 -11.73 -6.03
C HIS A 140 5.06 -12.40 -4.96
N ASP A 141 4.39 -12.89 -3.92
CA ASP A 141 5.00 -13.48 -2.73
C ASP A 141 4.49 -14.90 -2.46
N GLY A 142 3.64 -15.44 -3.34
CA GLY A 142 3.01 -16.75 -3.16
C GLY A 142 2.02 -16.79 -1.98
N GLY A 143 1.48 -15.64 -1.58
CA GLY A 143 0.51 -15.51 -0.49
C GLY A 143 1.13 -15.46 0.91
N ARG A 144 2.41 -15.12 1.04
CA ARG A 144 3.15 -15.14 2.33
C ARG A 144 2.88 -13.90 3.21
N CYS A 145 2.60 -12.75 2.60
CA CYS A 145 2.20 -11.52 3.26
C CYS A 145 0.78 -11.60 3.83
N ALA A 146 -0.13 -12.36 3.21
CA ALA A 146 -1.52 -12.42 3.68
C ALA A 146 -1.65 -12.96 5.13
N PRO A 147 -1.01 -14.08 5.52
CA PRO A 147 -0.98 -14.52 6.92
C PRO A 147 -0.31 -13.52 7.87
N ILE A 148 0.71 -12.79 7.39
CA ILE A 148 1.37 -11.74 8.19
C ILE A 148 0.40 -10.59 8.43
N HIS A 149 -0.26 -10.09 7.38
CA HIS A 149 -1.31 -9.08 7.48
C HIS A 149 -2.40 -9.52 8.45
N SER A 150 -2.93 -10.74 8.31
CA SER A 150 -3.98 -11.24 9.21
C SER A 150 -3.55 -11.25 10.68
N ARG A 151 -2.31 -11.67 10.98
CA ARG A 151 -1.78 -11.60 12.36
C ARG A 151 -1.64 -10.17 12.85
N LEU A 152 -1.08 -9.27 12.04
CA LEU A 152 -0.93 -7.87 12.40
C LEU A 152 -2.29 -7.18 12.59
N PHE A 153 -3.27 -7.53 11.78
CA PHE A 153 -4.64 -7.03 11.86
C PHE A 153 -5.29 -7.38 13.20
N GLU A 154 -5.10 -8.61 13.70
CA GLU A 154 -5.61 -9.04 15.02
C GLU A 154 -4.99 -8.24 16.19
N LEU A 155 -3.79 -7.68 15.99
CA LEU A 155 -3.08 -6.88 17.01
C LEU A 155 -3.36 -5.38 16.89
N ALA A 156 -3.89 -4.92 15.76
CA ALA A 156 -4.13 -3.50 15.53
C ALA A 156 -5.14 -2.96 16.54
N ALA A 157 -4.81 -1.85 17.19
CA ALA A 157 -5.71 -1.21 18.17
C ALA A 157 -7.03 -0.76 17.53
N ILE A 158 -7.01 -0.47 16.24
CA ILE A 158 -8.16 -0.07 15.42
C ILE A 158 -8.18 -0.96 14.18
N PRO A 159 -8.74 -2.18 14.28
CA PRO A 159 -8.85 -3.06 13.12
C PRO A 159 -9.92 -2.50 12.18
N ARG A 160 -9.49 -1.80 11.12
CA ARG A 160 -10.38 -1.38 10.04
C ARG A 160 -10.41 -2.48 8.99
N ALA A 161 -11.51 -3.23 8.95
CA ALA A 161 -11.73 -4.20 7.88
C ALA A 161 -11.61 -3.46 6.54
N PRO A 162 -10.73 -3.90 5.63
CA PRO A 162 -10.56 -3.22 4.36
C PRO A 162 -11.82 -3.42 3.50
N ASP A 163 -12.14 -2.41 2.69
CA ASP A 163 -13.26 -2.48 1.75
C ASP A 163 -13.03 -3.58 0.68
N PHE A 164 -11.78 -4.01 0.52
CA PHE A 164 -11.34 -5.04 -0.41
C PHE A 164 -10.41 -6.06 0.27
N PRO A 165 -10.33 -7.30 -0.24
CA PRO A 165 -9.35 -8.27 0.24
C PRO A 165 -7.93 -7.72 0.20
N PHE A 166 -7.13 -8.04 1.21
CA PHE A 166 -5.72 -7.69 1.26
C PHE A 166 -4.98 -8.22 0.02
N ILE A 167 -4.25 -7.32 -0.64
CA ILE A 167 -3.33 -7.66 -1.72
C ILE A 167 -2.03 -6.87 -1.52
N PRO A 168 -0.87 -7.54 -1.40
CA PRO A 168 0.39 -6.84 -1.22
C PRO A 168 0.72 -6.08 -2.52
N HIS A 169 1.14 -4.85 -2.39
CA HIS A 169 1.53 -4.00 -3.52
C HIS A 169 2.57 -2.98 -3.04
N ALA A 170 3.33 -2.42 -3.98
CA ALA A 170 4.28 -1.34 -3.69
C ALA A 170 3.93 -0.08 -4.47
N THR A 171 3.38 0.92 -3.79
CA THR A 171 2.92 2.17 -4.41
C THR A 171 4.09 3.02 -4.89
N VAL A 172 4.07 3.38 -6.18
CA VAL A 172 5.10 4.18 -6.85
C VAL A 172 4.68 5.64 -7.00
N ALA A 173 3.38 5.90 -7.10
CA ALA A 173 2.84 7.25 -7.22
C ALA A 173 1.37 7.31 -6.79
N HIS A 174 0.93 8.48 -6.33
CA HIS A 174 -0.48 8.79 -6.13
C HIS A 174 -0.98 9.77 -7.18
N TYR A 175 -2.26 9.69 -7.52
CA TYR A 175 -2.92 10.72 -8.32
C TYR A 175 -3.29 11.91 -7.43
N THR A 176 -3.25 13.10 -8.01
CA THR A 176 -3.40 14.37 -7.27
C THR A 176 -4.76 15.03 -7.44
N GLY A 177 -5.69 14.37 -8.13
CA GLY A 177 -7.02 14.86 -8.45
C GLY A 177 -7.71 13.97 -9.50
N GLU A 178 -8.93 14.36 -9.87
CA GLU A 178 -9.66 13.69 -10.94
C GLU A 178 -9.03 13.93 -12.32
N ALA A 179 -8.74 12.86 -13.05
CA ALA A 179 -8.22 12.93 -14.42
C ALA A 179 -8.62 11.68 -15.23
N PRO A 180 -8.64 11.75 -16.58
CA PRO A 180 -8.97 10.58 -17.39
C PRO A 180 -7.97 9.43 -17.23
N SER A 181 -8.46 8.24 -16.90
CA SER A 181 -7.65 7.01 -16.71
C SER A 181 -7.08 6.44 -18.01
N LEU A 182 -7.71 6.74 -19.15
CA LEU A 182 -7.36 6.20 -20.47
C LEU A 182 -5.90 6.47 -20.85
N HIS A 183 -5.31 7.55 -20.33
CA HIS A 183 -3.92 7.91 -20.62
C HIS A 183 -2.89 7.02 -19.91
N LEU A 184 -3.31 6.20 -18.94
CA LEU A 184 -2.42 5.35 -18.14
C LEU A 184 -2.53 3.86 -18.50
N ALA A 185 -3.46 3.51 -19.39
CA ALA A 185 -3.80 2.13 -19.74
C ALA A 185 -3.18 1.65 -21.06
N ASP A 186 -2.39 2.50 -21.71
CA ASP A 186 -1.61 2.24 -22.94
C ASP A 186 -0.16 1.90 -22.61
#